data_AF-A0A848T3M4-F1
#
_entry.id   AF-A0A848T3M4-F1
#
_cell.length_a   1.000
_cell.length_b   1.000
_cell.length_c   1.000
_cell.angle_alpha   90.00
_cell.angle_beta   90.00
_cell.angle_gamma   90.00
#
_symmetry.space_group_name_H-M   'P 1'
#
loop_
_entity.id
_entity.type
_entity.pdbx_description
1 polymer ?
#
loop_
_entity_poly.entity_id
_entity_poly.type
_entity_poly.pdbx_seq_one_letter_code
_entity_poly.pdbx_strand_id
1 'polypeptide(L)' 'MKKYLSTTDITVILITAILFIVALFVKGLTKEILLEAGVLLVSVKLILMHHKVASTSDKILKQLDQINSKLADSNR' A
#
# COMPACT_ATOMS: atom_id res chain seq x y z
N MET A 1 15.87 6.62 2.65
CA MET A 1 15.59 5.77 1.47
C MET A 1 15.85 4.29 1.77
N LYS A 2 15.16 3.70 2.75
CA LYS A 2 15.24 2.28 3.11
C LYS A 2 13.94 1.94 3.88
N LYS A 3 13.24 0.88 3.48
CA LYS A 3 11.89 0.43 3.92
C LYS A 3 10.72 1.25 3.37
N TYR A 4 10.43 1.09 2.08
CA TYR A 4 9.15 1.56 1.48
C TYR A 4 8.14 0.44 1.22
N LEU A 5 8.50 -0.79 1.57
CA LEU A 5 7.54 -1.86 1.79
C LEU A 5 7.75 -2.27 3.24
N SER A 6 6.78 -1.95 4.10
CA SER A 6 6.85 -2.41 5.49
C SER A 6 6.90 -3.93 5.47
N THR A 7 7.61 -4.53 6.43
CA THR A 7 7.65 -5.99 6.57
C THR A 7 6.24 -6.57 6.62
N THR A 8 5.29 -5.81 7.18
CA THR A 8 3.86 -6.12 7.20
C THR A 8 3.23 -6.14 5.81
N ASP A 9 3.51 -5.15 4.96
CA ASP A 9 2.97 -5.08 3.59
C ASP A 9 3.44 -6.27 2.75
N ILE A 10 4.73 -6.61 2.86
CA ILE A 10 5.31 -7.78 2.19
C ILE A 10 4.66 -9.07 2.69
N THR A 11 4.46 -9.19 4.01
CA THR A 11 3.81 -10.36 4.62
C THR A 11 2.38 -10.53 4.11
N VAL A 12 1.60 -9.45 4.05
CA VAL A 12 0.23 -9.50 3.54
C VAL A 12 0.21 -9.88 2.06
N ILE A 13 1.08 -9.30 1.24
CA ILE A 13 1.20 -9.66 -0.18
C ILE A 13 1.55 -11.15 -0.33
N LEU A 14 2.50 -11.65 0.45
CA LEU A 14 2.95 -13.04 0.39
C LEU A 14 1.85 -14.02 0.81
N ILE A 15 1.17 -13.76 1.92
CA ILE A 15 0.04 -14.59 2.40
C ILE A 15 -1.08 -14.61 1.37
N THR A 16 -1.43 -13.44 0.80
CA THR A 16 -2.49 -13.33 -0.22
C THR A 16 -2.10 -14.10 -1.49
N ALA A 17 -0.83 -14.04 -1.91
CA ALA A 17 -0.33 -14.80 -3.04
C ALA A 17 -0.36 -16.32 -2.79
N ILE A 18 0.01 -16.79 -1.60
CA ILE A 18 -0.04 -18.22 -1.24
C ILE A 18 -1.48 -18.72 -1.24
N LEU A 19 -2.41 -18.01 -0.60
CA LEU A 19 -3.83 -18.35 -0.58
C LEU A 19 -4.42 -18.38 -2.00
N PHE A 20 -4.03 -17.45 -2.86
CA PHE A 20 -4.43 -17.42 -4.26
C PHE A 20 -3.92 -18.65 -5.03
N ILE A 21 -2.64 -19.00 -4.89
CA ILE A 21 -2.07 -20.20 -5.51
C ILE A 21 -2.82 -21.45 -5.04
N VAL A 22 -3.07 -21.59 -3.74
CA VAL A 22 -3.84 -22.72 -3.19
C VAL A 22 -5.26 -22.76 -3.77
N ALA A 23 -5.94 -21.61 -3.88
CA ALA A 23 -7.28 -21.54 -4.46
C ALA A 23 -7.32 -22.00 -5.92
N LEU A 24 -6.33 -21.61 -6.74
CA LEU A 24 -6.22 -22.04 -8.14
C LEU A 24 -6.10 -23.57 -8.29
N PHE A 25 -5.38 -24.21 -7.38
CA PHE A 25 -5.22 -25.66 -7.37
C PHE A 25 -6.46 -26.39 -6.80
N VAL A 26 -7.16 -25.79 -5.82
CA VAL A 26 -8.33 -26.41 -5.18
C VAL A 26 -9.61 -26.30 -6.03
N LYS A 27 -9.85 -25.14 -6.68
CA LYS A 27 -11.05 -24.92 -7.50
C LYS A 27 -10.87 -25.26 -8.98
N GLY A 28 -9.63 -25.41 -9.44
CA GLY A 28 -9.29 -25.68 -10.84
C GLY A 28 -9.22 -24.41 -11.69
N LEU A 29 -8.23 -24.35 -12.59
CA LEU A 29 -7.83 -23.18 -13.39
C LEU A 29 -8.93 -22.60 -14.31
N THR A 30 -10.05 -23.30 -14.52
CA THR A 30 -10.90 -23.09 -15.69
C THR A 30 -12.21 -22.33 -15.44
N LYS A 31 -12.70 -22.22 -14.19
CA LYS A 31 -14.03 -21.61 -13.94
C LYS A 31 -14.01 -20.16 -13.41
N GLU A 32 -13.04 -19.76 -12.59
CA GLU A 32 -13.11 -18.47 -11.86
C GLU A 32 -11.79 -17.67 -11.78
N ILE A 33 -10.79 -18.02 -12.60
CA ILE A 33 -9.43 -17.45 -12.52
C ILE A 33 -9.39 -15.92 -12.66
N LEU A 34 -10.27 -15.34 -13.47
CA LEU A 34 -10.38 -13.89 -13.65
C LEU A 34 -10.96 -13.20 -12.42
N LEU A 35 -11.91 -13.85 -11.73
CA LEU A 35 -12.53 -13.31 -10.52
C LEU A 35 -11.52 -13.32 -9.38
N GLU A 36 -10.80 -14.43 -9.21
CA GLU A 36 -9.81 -14.61 -8.15
C GLU A 36 -8.58 -13.72 -8.38
N ALA A 37 -8.11 -13.59 -9.62
CA ALA A 37 -7.02 -12.68 -9.98
C ALA A 37 -7.45 -11.21 -9.82
N GLY A 38 -8.71 -10.89 -10.10
CA GLY A 38 -9.27 -9.55 -9.87
C GLY A 38 -9.27 -9.16 -8.39
N VAL A 39 -9.67 -10.07 -7.50
CA VAL A 39 -9.64 -9.83 -6.04
C VAL A 39 -8.21 -9.63 -5.55
N LEU A 40 -7.25 -10.48 -6.00
CA LEU A 40 -5.83 -10.31 -5.68
C LEU A 40 -5.31 -8.94 -6.12
N LEU A 41 -5.63 -8.52 -7.35
CA LEU A 41 -5.17 -7.26 -7.93
C LEU A 41 -5.75 -6.05 -7.19
N VAL A 42 -7.01 -6.13 -6.73
CA VAL A 42 -7.64 -5.11 -5.88
C VAL A 42 -6.93 -5.02 -4.54
N SER A 43 -6.61 -6.15 -3.88
CA SER A 43 -5.89 -6.16 -2.60
C SER A 43 -4.49 -5.52 -2.73
N VAL A 44 -3.72 -5.89 -3.75
CA VAL A 44 -2.40 -5.28 -4.00
C VAL A 44 -2.52 -3.79 -4.29
N LYS A 45 -3.52 -3.37 -5.08
CA LYS A 45 -3.77 -1.97 -5.39
C LYS A 45 -4.14 -1.15 -4.15
N LEU A 46 -4.93 -1.70 -3.23
CA LEU A 46 -5.30 -1.04 -1.98
C LEU A 46 -4.08 -0.85 -1.06
N ILE A 47 -3.20 -1.87 -0.95
CA ILE A 47 -1.96 -1.78 -0.18
C ILE A 47 -1.04 -0.69 -0.75
N LEU A 48 -0.84 -0.67 -2.08
CA LEU A 48 -0.04 0.34 -2.76
C LEU A 48 -0.64 1.76 -2.62
N MET A 49 -1.97 1.87 -2.67
CA MET A 49 -2.66 3.15 -2.49
C MET A 49 -2.48 3.69 -1.07
N HIS A 50 -2.67 2.84 -0.06
CA HIS A 50 -2.49 3.23 1.34
C HIS A 50 -1.05 3.71 1.60
N HIS A 51 -0.06 3.01 1.05
CA HIS A 51 1.34 3.45 1.12
C HIS A 51 1.57 4.83 0.47
N LYS A 52 1.01 5.06 -0.73
CA LYS A 52 1.15 6.35 -1.42
C LYS A 52 0.49 7.48 -0.64
N VAL A 53 -0.67 7.22 -0.03
CA VAL A 53 -1.38 8.18 0.83
C VAL A 53 -0.55 8.51 2.07
N ALA A 54 -0.03 7.51 2.78
CA ALA A 54 0.80 7.72 3.96
C ALA A 54 2.05 8.56 3.64
N SER A 55 2.78 8.25 2.57
CA SER A 55 3.95 9.04 2.16
C SER A 55 3.58 10.47 1.73
N THR A 56 2.38 10.69 1.20
CA THR A 56 1.92 12.02 0.81
C THR A 56 1.53 12.84 2.04
N SER A 57 0.84 12.24 3.01
CA SER A 57 0.50 12.88 4.28
C SER A 57 1.74 13.33 5.06
N ASP A 58 2.79 12.51 5.13
CA ASP A 58 4.06 12.88 5.76
C ASP A 58 4.72 14.11 5.10
N LYS A 59 4.64 14.19 3.76
CA LYS A 59 5.16 15.35 3.02
C LYS A 59 4.33 16.60 3.30
N ILE A 60 3.01 16.48 3.38
CA ILE A 60 2.11 17.58 3.70
C ILE A 60 2.40 18.11 5.11
N LEU A 61 2.53 17.21 6.11
CA LEU A 61 2.89 17.57 7.48
C LEU A 61 4.22 18.33 7.54
N LYS A 62 5.25 17.84 6.84
CA LYS A 62 6.54 18.54 6.76
C LYS A 62 6.45 19.92 6.11
N GLN A 63 5.67 20.06 5.04
CA GLN A 63 5.46 21.36 4.41
C GLN A 63 4.71 22.32 5.32
N LEU A 64 3.72 21.81 6.09
CA LEU A 64 2.98 22.61 7.05
C LEU A 64 3.87 23.11 8.20
N ASP A 65 4.74 22.24 8.72
CA ASP A 65 5.74 22.63 9.71
C ASP A 65 6.71 23.70 9.19
N GLN A 66 7.18 23.56 7.94
CA GLN A 66 8.05 24.54 7.30
C GLN A 66 7.37 25.90 7.09
N ILE A 67 6.06 25.91 6.79
CA ILE A 67 5.30 27.16 6.66
C ILE A 67 5.13 27.82 8.04
N ASN A 68 4.76 27.04 9.05
CA ASN A 68 4.61 27.54 10.42
C ASN A 68 5.93 28.10 10.97
N SER A 69 7.06 27.44 10.72
CA SER A 69 8.36 27.94 11.18
C SER A 69 8.73 29.26 10.50
N LYS A 70 8.50 29.39 9.18
CA LYS A 70 8.77 30.64 8.45
C LYS A 70 7.87 31.79 8.88
N LEU A 71 6.61 31.52 9.20
CA LEU A 71 5.69 32.52 9.74
C LEU A 71 6.10 32.97 11.15
N ALA A 72 6.56 32.05 12.00
CA ALA A 72 7.06 32.37 13.33
C ALA A 72 8.35 33.23 13.28
N ASP A 73 9.25 32.94 12.35
CA ASP A 73 10.48 33.72 12.15
C ASP A 73 10.20 35.10 11.53
N SER A 74 9.17 35.23 10.68
CA SER A 74 8.79 36.51 10.06
C SER A 74 8.03 37.47 10.99
N ASN A 75 7.54 36.98 12.14
CA ASN A 75 6.81 37.78 13.14
C ASN A 75 7.73 38.29 14.28
N ARG A 76 9.04 38.11 14.16
CA ARG A 76 10.09 38.65 15.04
C ARG A 76 10.88 39.73 14.32
#